data_AF-A0A5N5E9X2-F1
#
_entry.id   AF-A0A5N5E9X2-F1
#
_cell.length_a   1.000
_cell.length_b   1.000
_cell.length_c   1.000
_cell.angle_alpha   90.00
_cell.angle_beta   90.00
_cell.angle_gamma   90.00
#
_symmetry.space_group_name_H-M   'P 1'
#
loop_
_entity.id
_entity.type
_entity.pdbx_description
1 polymer ?
#
loop_
_entity_poly.entity_id
_entity_poly.type
_entity_poly.pdbx_seq_one_letter_code
_entity_poly.pdbx_strand_id
1 'polypeptide(L)'
;MSPTPTNKKAVDTARKSAEALAHKALQARVSLVGAIGEAQASAQEILDQREVLLAKHAQELESLDAEHARAEDTIKTAYDTAISGGWTARELTDMGYSAPKKKKARRQKPAAAETTSQAAPPASPNHTGEQPSSAGTND
;
A
#
# COMPACT_ATOMS: atom_id res chain seq x y z
N MET A 1 -0.37 53.53 58.13
CA MET A 1 -0.40 52.45 57.13
C MET A 1 -1.38 51.40 57.59
N SER A 2 -2.55 51.31 56.96
CA SER A 2 -3.56 50.29 57.27
C SER A 2 -4.24 49.89 55.96
N PRO A 3 -4.49 48.59 55.75
CA PRO A 3 -4.72 48.03 54.42
C PRO A 3 -6.15 48.27 53.95
N THR A 4 -6.30 48.52 52.65
CA THR A 4 -7.58 48.69 51.97
C THR A 4 -8.46 47.46 52.17
N PRO A 5 -9.74 47.61 52.58
CA PRO A 5 -10.67 46.49 52.65
C PRO A 5 -11.09 46.13 51.22
N THR A 6 -10.40 45.18 50.60
CA THR A 6 -10.78 44.66 49.29
C THR A 6 -12.18 44.04 49.40
N ASN A 7 -13.14 44.55 48.64
CA ASN A 7 -14.56 44.21 48.70
C ASN A 7 -14.77 42.69 48.48
N LYS A 8 -14.89 41.91 49.56
CA LYS A 8 -14.99 40.44 49.57
C LYS A 8 -16.02 39.89 48.58
N LYS A 9 -17.15 40.58 48.41
CA LYS A 9 -18.20 40.21 47.45
C LYS A 9 -17.71 40.26 45.99
N ALA A 10 -16.90 41.25 45.63
CA ALA A 10 -16.36 41.35 44.28
C ALA A 10 -15.40 40.20 43.96
N VAL A 11 -14.58 39.81 44.95
CA VAL A 11 -13.66 38.67 44.83
C VAL A 11 -14.43 37.35 44.69
N ASP A 12 -15.48 37.15 45.48
CA ASP A 12 -16.30 35.93 45.41
C ASP A 12 -17.09 35.83 44.10
N THR A 13 -17.58 36.96 43.56
CA THR A 13 -18.22 37.00 42.24
C THR A 13 -17.23 36.71 41.12
N ALA A 14 -16.03 37.28 41.17
CA ALA A 14 -14.97 37.01 40.20
C ALA A 14 -14.57 35.53 40.21
N ARG A 15 -14.41 34.93 41.39
CA ARG A 15 -14.12 33.49 41.54
C ARG A 15 -15.20 32.63 40.88
N LYS A 16 -16.48 32.86 41.20
CA LYS A 16 -17.60 32.12 40.60
C LYS A 16 -17.64 32.26 39.08
N SER A 17 -17.36 33.45 38.55
CA SER A 17 -17.31 33.68 37.11
C SER A 17 -16.16 32.93 36.42
N ALA A 18 -15.00 32.86 37.08
CA ALA A 18 -13.84 32.13 36.59
C ALA A 18 -14.09 30.62 36.62
N GLU A 19 -14.70 30.09 37.68
CA GLU A 19 -15.11 28.69 37.79
C GLU A 19 -16.12 28.32 36.70
N ALA A 20 -17.14 29.16 36.46
CA ALA A 20 -18.11 28.94 35.39
C ALA A 20 -17.45 28.92 34.00
N LEU A 21 -16.50 29.83 33.75
CA LEU A 21 -15.74 29.83 32.50
C LEU A 21 -14.86 28.58 32.35
N ALA A 22 -14.21 28.15 33.43
CA ALA A 22 -13.41 26.93 33.43
C ALA A 22 -14.26 25.69 33.15
N HIS A 23 -15.44 25.57 33.78
CA HIS A 23 -16.38 24.48 33.50
C HIS A 23 -16.85 24.48 32.04
N LYS A 24 -17.16 25.64 31.47
CA LYS A 24 -17.53 25.76 30.06
C LYS A 24 -16.37 25.34 29.14
N ALA A 25 -15.14 25.74 29.46
CA ALA A 25 -13.97 25.34 28.70
C ALA A 25 -13.73 23.82 28.77
N LEU A 26 -13.94 23.19 29.93
CA LEU A 26 -13.84 21.75 30.09
C LEU A 26 -14.92 21.00 29.31
N GLN A 27 -16.18 21.47 29.36
CA GLN A 27 -17.25 20.89 28.55
C GLN A 27 -16.94 20.95 27.06
N ALA A 28 -16.47 22.10 26.56
CA ALA A 28 -16.07 22.24 25.16
C ALA A 28 -14.95 21.26 24.76
N ARG A 29 -13.97 21.04 25.64
CA ARG A 29 -12.89 20.07 25.41
C ARG A 29 -13.41 18.64 25.36
N VAL A 30 -14.31 18.26 26.27
CA VAL A 30 -14.91 16.92 26.28
C VAL A 30 -15.73 16.69 25.01
N SER A 31 -16.54 17.66 24.60
CA SER A 31 -17.30 17.58 23.35
C SER A 31 -16.39 17.44 22.13
N LEU A 32 -15.27 18.18 22.08
CA LEU A 32 -14.29 18.07 21.00
C LEU A 32 -13.67 16.67 20.93
N VAL A 33 -13.26 16.11 22.08
CA VAL A 33 -12.68 14.76 22.13
C VAL A 33 -13.70 13.71 21.68
N GLY A 34 -14.97 13.86 22.08
CA GLY A 34 -16.06 13.01 21.59
C GLY A 34 -16.20 13.07 20.06
N ALA A 35 -16.26 14.28 19.49
CA ALA A 35 -16.34 14.48 18.04
C ALA A 35 -15.14 13.91 17.28
N ILE A 36 -13.93 14.00 17.85
CA ILE A 36 -12.72 13.38 17.28
C ILE A 36 -12.88 11.85 17.26
N GLY A 37 -13.32 11.25 18.37
CA GLY A 37 -13.54 9.82 18.46
C GLY A 37 -14.57 9.32 17.44
N GLU A 38 -15.69 10.02 17.29
CA GLU A 38 -16.71 9.71 16.29
C GLU A 38 -16.18 9.83 14.85
N ALA A 39 -15.42 10.88 14.55
CA ALA A 39 -14.80 11.06 13.24
C ALA A 39 -13.77 9.96 12.93
N GLN A 40 -12.98 9.54 13.92
CA GLN A 40 -12.03 8.43 13.78
C GLN A 40 -12.73 7.10 13.53
N ALA A 41 -13.81 6.81 14.27
CA ALA A 41 -14.60 5.60 14.08
C ALA A 41 -15.22 5.55 12.67
N SER A 42 -15.81 6.67 12.22
CA SER A 42 -16.36 6.77 10.87
C SER A 42 -15.29 6.62 9.78
N ALA A 43 -14.11 7.21 9.97
CA ALA A 43 -13.01 7.06 9.03
C ALA A 43 -12.52 5.60 8.93
N GLN A 44 -12.44 4.89 10.07
CA GLN A 44 -12.07 3.48 10.08
C GLN A 44 -13.12 2.61 9.37
N GLU A 45 -14.40 2.85 9.62
CA GLU A 45 -15.48 2.13 8.94
C GLU A 45 -15.42 2.30 7.42
N ILE A 46 -15.11 3.50 6.93
CA ILE A 46 -14.92 3.76 5.48
C ILE A 46 -13.75 2.95 4.93
N LEU A 47 -12.64 2.83 5.66
CA LEU A 47 -11.48 2.04 5.23
C LEU A 47 -11.83 0.55 5.17
N ASP A 48 -12.53 0.03 6.18
CA ASP A 48 -12.94 -1.38 6.23
C ASP A 48 -13.90 -1.71 5.07
N GLN A 49 -14.88 -0.83 4.80
CA GLN A 49 -15.78 -0.98 3.66
C GLN A 49 -15.03 -0.95 2.32
N ARG A 50 -14.01 -0.08 2.21
CA ARG A 50 -13.17 0.01 1.00
C ARG A 50 -12.37 -1.26 0.77
N GLU A 51 -11.82 -1.88 1.81
CA GLU A 51 -11.07 -3.13 1.70
C GLU A 51 -11.95 -4.26 1.15
N VAL A 52 -13.17 -4.41 1.68
CA VAL A 52 -14.15 -5.39 1.19
C VAL A 52 -14.48 -5.16 -0.29
N LEU A 53 -14.70 -3.90 -0.69
CA LEU A 53 -14.97 -3.57 -2.10
C LEU A 53 -13.80 -3.89 -3.02
N LEU A 54 -12.56 -3.58 -2.58
CA LEU A 54 -11.36 -3.90 -3.36
C LEU A 54 -11.18 -5.41 -3.52
N ALA A 55 -11.41 -6.19 -2.47
CA ALA A 55 -11.35 -7.65 -2.53
C ALA A 55 -12.39 -8.22 -3.52
N LYS A 56 -13.62 -7.69 -3.48
CA LYS A 56 -14.68 -8.08 -4.43
C LYS A 56 -14.31 -7.77 -5.88
N HIS A 57 -13.80 -6.56 -6.14
CA HIS A 57 -13.39 -6.15 -7.48
C HIS A 57 -12.21 -7.00 -7.99
N ALA A 58 -11.26 -7.35 -7.13
CA ALA A 58 -10.15 -8.22 -7.51
C ALA A 58 -10.65 -9.61 -7.94
N GLN A 59 -11.59 -10.19 -7.19
CA GLN A 59 -12.21 -11.47 -7.53
C GLN A 59 -13.01 -11.42 -8.84
N GLU A 60 -13.72 -10.32 -9.08
CA GLU A 60 -14.48 -10.13 -10.32
C GLU A 60 -13.55 -10.04 -11.55
N LEU A 61 -12.45 -9.29 -11.43
CA LEU A 61 -11.43 -9.21 -12.49
C LEU A 61 -10.78 -10.57 -12.77
N GLU A 62 -10.43 -11.33 -11.73
CA GLU A 62 -9.90 -12.69 -11.90
C GLU A 62 -10.90 -13.61 -12.60
N SER A 63 -12.18 -13.48 -12.27
CA SER A 63 -13.25 -14.27 -12.91
C SER A 63 -13.41 -13.93 -14.40
N LEU A 64 -13.36 -12.63 -14.74
CA LEU A 64 -13.39 -12.16 -16.14
C LEU A 64 -12.16 -12.60 -16.92
N ASP A 65 -10.97 -12.53 -16.33
CA ASP A 65 -9.72 -13.01 -16.94
C ASP A 65 -9.80 -14.53 -17.20
N ALA A 66 -10.34 -15.30 -16.25
CA ALA A 66 -10.53 -16.73 -16.41
C ALA A 66 -11.57 -17.06 -17.49
N GLU A 67 -12.67 -16.29 -17.58
CA GLU A 67 -13.67 -16.45 -18.63
C GLU A 67 -13.11 -16.12 -20.01
N HIS A 68 -12.37 -15.02 -20.13
CA HIS A 68 -11.69 -14.65 -21.36
C HIS A 68 -10.71 -15.74 -21.80
N ALA A 69 -9.91 -16.28 -20.88
CA ALA A 69 -9.01 -17.40 -21.18
C ALA A 69 -9.75 -18.64 -21.69
N ARG A 70 -10.90 -18.99 -21.07
CA ARG A 70 -11.75 -20.09 -21.54
C ARG A 70 -12.30 -19.82 -22.94
N ALA A 71 -12.80 -18.61 -23.19
CA ALA A 71 -13.32 -18.21 -24.49
C ALA A 71 -12.25 -18.29 -25.59
N GLU A 72 -11.02 -17.83 -25.32
CA GLU A 72 -9.90 -17.97 -26.24
C GLU A 72 -9.60 -19.44 -26.57
N ASP A 73 -9.59 -20.31 -25.56
CA ASP A 73 -9.32 -21.74 -25.75
C ASP A 73 -10.47 -22.43 -26.52
N THR A 74 -11.72 -22.02 -26.29
CA THR A 74 -12.89 -22.45 -27.09
C THR A 74 -12.76 -22.01 -28.54
N ILE A 75 -12.42 -20.74 -28.80
CA ILE A 75 -12.21 -20.22 -30.16
C ILE A 75 -11.11 -21.00 -30.87
N LYS A 76 -10.00 -21.29 -30.18
CA LYS A 76 -8.92 -22.08 -30.74
C LYS A 76 -9.37 -23.48 -31.11
N THR A 77 -10.07 -24.16 -30.20
CA THR A 77 -10.59 -25.50 -30.44
C THR A 77 -11.56 -25.53 -31.62
N ALA A 78 -12.46 -24.55 -31.72
CA ALA A 78 -13.39 -24.44 -32.84
C ALA A 78 -12.68 -24.18 -34.17
N TYR A 79 -11.68 -23.31 -34.19
CA TYR A 79 -10.87 -23.06 -35.39
C TYR A 79 -10.11 -24.32 -35.83
N ASP A 80 -9.42 -25.00 -34.90
CA ASP A 80 -8.68 -26.23 -35.18
C ASP A 80 -9.62 -27.35 -35.68
N THR A 81 -10.84 -27.42 -35.13
CA THR A 81 -11.89 -28.36 -35.59
C THR A 81 -12.35 -28.04 -37.00
N ALA A 82 -12.55 -26.76 -37.34
CA ALA A 82 -12.93 -26.35 -38.69
C ALA A 82 -11.85 -26.73 -39.71
N ILE A 83 -10.57 -26.43 -39.41
CA ILE A 83 -9.44 -26.80 -40.27
C ILE A 83 -9.37 -28.32 -40.46
N SER A 84 -9.51 -29.09 -39.38
CA SER A 84 -9.53 -30.56 -39.44
C SER A 84 -10.72 -31.11 -40.22
N GLY A 85 -11.85 -30.38 -40.21
CA GLY A 85 -13.05 -30.68 -40.99
C GLY A 85 -12.97 -30.28 -42.47
N GLY A 86 -11.82 -29.81 -42.95
CA GLY A 86 -11.58 -29.48 -44.35
C GLY A 86 -11.79 -28.02 -44.73
N TRP A 87 -12.13 -27.15 -43.78
CA TRP A 87 -12.15 -25.71 -44.05
C TRP A 87 -10.73 -25.17 -44.21
N THR A 88 -10.55 -24.28 -45.17
CA THR A 88 -9.26 -23.59 -45.34
C THR A 88 -9.22 -22.33 -44.46
N ALA A 89 -8.01 -21.94 -44.05
CA ALA A 89 -7.80 -20.68 -43.33
C ALA A 89 -8.30 -19.45 -44.11
N ARG A 90 -8.28 -19.52 -45.45
CA ARG A 90 -8.76 -18.44 -46.32
C ARG A 90 -10.28 -18.31 -46.25
N GLU A 91 -11.01 -19.42 -46.35
CA GLU A 91 -12.48 -19.39 -46.23
C GLU A 91 -12.94 -18.86 -44.87
N LEU A 92 -12.26 -19.29 -43.79
CA LEU A 92 -12.53 -18.78 -42.45
C LEU A 92 -12.28 -17.26 -42.36
N THR A 93 -11.19 -16.78 -42.98
CA THR A 93 -10.86 -15.35 -43.03
C THR A 93 -11.88 -14.57 -43.86
N ASP A 94 -12.31 -15.10 -45.00
CA ASP A 94 -13.32 -14.49 -45.87
C ASP A 94 -14.69 -14.39 -45.16
N MET A 95 -14.97 -15.30 -44.21
CA MET A 95 -16.13 -15.24 -43.31
C MET A 95 -15.94 -14.32 -42.09
N GLY A 96 -14.74 -13.75 -41.89
CA GLY A 96 -14.41 -12.87 -40.77
C GLY A 96 -13.82 -13.56 -39.54
N TYR A 97 -13.56 -14.87 -39.59
CA TYR A 97 -12.90 -15.60 -38.52
C TYR A 97 -11.38 -15.57 -38.72
N SER A 98 -10.68 -14.91 -37.81
CA SER A 98 -9.21 -14.87 -37.82
C SER A 98 -8.60 -16.04 -37.05
N ALA A 99 -7.43 -16.48 -37.49
CA ALA A 99 -6.67 -17.51 -36.77
C ALA A 99 -6.36 -17.06 -35.32
N PRO A 100 -6.51 -17.97 -34.34
CA PRO A 100 -6.16 -17.69 -32.94
C PRO A 100 -4.70 -17.24 -32.81
N LYS A 101 -4.47 -16.14 -32.07
CA LYS A 101 -3.11 -15.64 -31.82
C LYS A 101 -2.36 -16.61 -30.93
N LYS A 102 -1.10 -16.91 -31.26
CA LYS A 102 -0.22 -17.71 -30.40
C LYS A 102 0.01 -16.94 -29.08
N LYS A 103 -0.40 -17.52 -27.95
CA LYS A 103 -0.15 -16.96 -26.62
C LYS A 103 1.36 -16.73 -26.46
N LYS A 104 1.79 -15.46 -26.28
CA LYS A 104 3.17 -15.16 -25.88
C LYS A 104 3.34 -15.61 -24.43
N ALA A 105 4.37 -16.41 -24.16
CA ALA A 105 4.72 -16.80 -22.80
C ALA A 105 4.91 -15.54 -21.93
N ARG A 106 3.98 -15.31 -21.00
CA ARG A 106 4.05 -14.21 -20.05
C ARG A 106 5.18 -14.54 -19.08
N ARG A 107 6.36 -13.91 -19.24
CA ARG A 107 7.45 -13.98 -18.25
C ARG A 107 6.90 -13.49 -16.92
N GLN A 108 6.57 -14.41 -16.02
CA GLN A 108 6.26 -14.07 -14.63
C GLN A 108 7.55 -13.55 -14.00
N LYS A 109 7.56 -12.26 -13.64
CA LYS A 109 8.62 -11.69 -12.81
C LYS A 109 8.39 -12.22 -11.40
N PRO A 110 9.32 -12.98 -10.79
CA PRO A 110 9.15 -13.44 -9.42
C PRO A 110 9.04 -12.21 -8.52
N ALA A 111 8.05 -12.20 -7.62
CA ALA A 111 8.02 -11.23 -6.53
C ALA A 111 9.30 -11.43 -5.69
N ALA A 112 10.11 -10.38 -5.58
CA ALA A 112 11.31 -10.41 -4.77
C ALA A 112 10.91 -10.62 -3.31
N ALA A 113 11.26 -11.80 -2.77
CA ALA A 113 11.21 -12.03 -1.34
C ALA A 113 12.31 -11.18 -0.69
N GLU A 114 11.91 -10.12 0.03
CA GLU A 114 12.80 -9.37 0.90
C GLU A 114 13.32 -10.31 1.99
N THR A 115 14.56 -10.78 1.84
CA THR A 115 15.28 -11.49 2.89
C THR A 115 16.11 -10.46 3.64
N THR A 116 15.69 -10.12 4.85
CA THR A 116 16.46 -9.34 5.83
C THR A 116 17.72 -10.11 6.21
N SER A 117 18.85 -9.83 5.54
CA SER A 117 20.17 -10.28 5.97
C SER A 117 20.69 -9.39 7.09
N GLN A 118 20.66 -9.94 8.30
CA GLN A 118 21.32 -9.42 9.50
C GLN A 118 22.84 -9.43 9.27
N ALA A 119 23.47 -8.26 9.24
CA ALA A 119 24.91 -8.12 9.06
C ALA A 119 25.65 -8.34 10.39
N ALA A 120 26.45 -9.41 10.46
CA ALA A 120 27.54 -9.54 11.43
C ALA A 120 28.82 -8.88 10.86
N PRO A 121 29.66 -8.23 11.68
CA PRO A 121 30.86 -7.54 11.19
C PRO A 121 31.98 -8.54 10.84
N PRO A 122 32.80 -8.26 9.80
CA PRO A 122 33.88 -9.15 9.39
C PRO A 122 35.14 -8.97 10.24
N ALA A 123 35.80 -10.10 10.51
CA ALA A 123 37.14 -10.16 11.11
C ALA A 123 38.23 -10.25 10.03
N SER A 124 39.25 -9.40 10.18
CA SER A 124 40.65 -9.49 9.70
C SER A 124 40.95 -9.46 8.18
N PRO A 125 42.16 -9.00 7.80
CA PRO A 125 43.24 -9.97 7.62
C PRO A 125 44.61 -9.52 8.17
N ASN A 126 45.28 -10.50 8.78
CA ASN A 126 46.73 -10.55 8.99
C ASN A 126 47.43 -10.73 7.64
N HIS A 127 48.43 -9.90 7.32
CA HIS A 127 49.55 -10.32 6.47
C HIS A 127 50.84 -9.66 6.97
N THR A 128 51.74 -10.49 7.46
CA THR A 128 53.09 -10.19 7.91
C THR A 128 54.08 -10.49 6.80
N GLY A 129 55.04 -9.58 6.58
CA GLY A 129 56.36 -9.85 5.98
C GLY A 129 56.45 -9.75 4.46
N GLU A 130 57.20 -8.78 3.94
CA GLU A 130 58.64 -8.94 3.64
C GLU A 130 59.20 -7.65 3.01
N GLN A 131 60.29 -7.17 3.59
CA GLN A 131 61.19 -6.14 3.07
C GLN A 131 62.05 -6.77 1.96
N PRO A 132 62.53 -6.00 0.97
CA PRO A 132 63.97 -5.75 0.99
C PRO A 132 64.37 -4.33 0.60
N SER A 133 65.48 -3.90 1.21
CA SER A 133 66.28 -2.75 0.85
C SER A 133 66.90 -2.90 -0.54
N SER A 134 67.04 -1.80 -1.29
CA SER A 134 68.32 -1.44 -1.92
C SER A 134 68.33 0.03 -2.34
N ALA A 135 69.52 0.61 -2.21
CA ALA A 135 69.85 2.01 -2.36
C ALA A 135 70.26 2.38 -3.79
N GLY A 136 70.10 3.67 -4.12
CA GLY A 136 71.04 4.43 -4.94
C GLY A 136 70.85 4.42 -6.46
N THR A 137 70.73 5.62 -7.05
CA THR A 137 71.60 6.19 -8.11
C THR A 137 70.84 7.08 -9.12
N ASN A 138 71.25 8.37 -9.18
CA ASN A 138 71.15 9.41 -10.24
C ASN A 138 69.73 9.86 -10.70
N ASP A 139 69.41 11.14 -10.91
CA ASP A 139 70.14 12.37 -11.27
C ASP A 139 69.69 13.57 -10.40
#